data_AF-A0A846BUK4-F1
#
_entry.id   AF-A0A846BUK4-F1
#
_cell.length_a   1.000
_cell.length_b   1.000
_cell.length_c   1.000
_cell.angle_alpha   90.00
_cell.angle_beta   90.00
_cell.angle_gamma   90.00
#
_symmetry.space_group_name_H-M   'P 1'
#
loop_
_entity.id
_entity.type
_entity.pdbx_description
1 polymer ?
#
loop_
_entity_poly.entity_id
_entity_poly.type
_entity_poly.pdbx_seq_one_letter_code
_entity_poly.pdbx_strand_id
1 'polypeptide(L)'
;SQTAIQYERDPRFAGEVKYTFHKSLSLAANGLVSFSRIPLRLSTYIGLLAALVAVLMAMLVLYWRIVAPSSPLTGFATIMIAIFFLGAVQLVSIGILGEYVGRIYEEIKGRPLYILSEVGGLNDEGSNKRTSNSGV
;
A
#
# COMPACT_ATOMS: atom_id res chain seq x y z
N SER A 1 -14.75 -32.64 10.89
CA SER A 1 -15.87 -31.69 11.03
C SER A 1 -15.45 -30.60 12.01
N GLN A 2 -15.84 -29.36 11.77
CA GLN A 2 -15.59 -28.24 12.70
C GLN A 2 -16.81 -28.12 13.63
N THR A 3 -16.59 -28.08 14.95
CA THR A 3 -17.62 -27.85 15.95
C THR A 3 -17.40 -26.47 16.57
N ALA A 4 -18.41 -25.60 16.53
CA ALA A 4 -18.37 -24.31 17.18
C ALA A 4 -18.83 -24.43 18.64
N ILE A 5 -18.10 -23.80 19.57
CA ILE A 5 -18.50 -23.70 20.97
C ILE A 5 -19.16 -22.33 21.16
N GLN A 6 -20.44 -22.32 21.48
CA GLN A 6 -21.17 -21.09 21.79
C GLN A 6 -20.72 -20.61 23.17
N TYR A 7 -20.32 -19.34 23.24
CA TYR A 7 -19.94 -18.68 24.48
C TYR A 7 -20.68 -17.35 24.56
N GLU A 8 -21.59 -17.25 25.51
CA GLU A 8 -22.33 -16.03 25.80
C GLU A 8 -21.59 -15.28 26.91
N ARG A 9 -21.28 -14.00 26.66
CA ARG A 9 -20.45 -13.18 27.54
C ARG A 9 -21.28 -12.04 28.10
N ASP A 10 -21.21 -11.83 29.41
CA ASP A 10 -21.91 -10.72 30.05
C ASP A 10 -21.49 -9.35 29.49
N PRO A 11 -22.41 -8.38 29.45
CA PRO A 11 -22.11 -6.99 29.08
C PRO A 11 -20.99 -6.44 29.97
N ARG A 12 -20.01 -5.78 29.36
CA ARG A 12 -18.86 -5.23 30.11
C ARG A 12 -19.33 -4.08 30.99
N PHE A 13 -18.99 -4.14 32.29
CA PHE A 13 -19.32 -3.11 33.28
C PHE A 13 -18.53 -1.80 33.07
N ALA A 14 -17.35 -1.87 32.44
CA ALA A 14 -16.51 -0.71 32.15
C ALA A 14 -15.52 -1.01 31.00
N GLY A 15 -14.98 0.06 30.42
CA GLY A 15 -13.94 0.03 29.38
C GLY A 15 -14.44 0.40 27.99
N GLU A 16 -13.55 0.93 27.17
CA GLU A 16 -13.90 1.30 25.79
C GLU A 16 -13.95 0.10 24.85
N VAL A 17 -14.76 0.24 23.80
CA VAL A 17 -14.89 -0.77 22.74
C VAL A 17 -13.53 -0.93 22.06
N LYS A 18 -12.85 -2.05 22.34
CA LYS A 18 -11.53 -2.36 21.76
C LYS A 18 -11.56 -2.39 20.21
N TYR A 19 -12.70 -2.76 19.63
CA TYR A 19 -12.89 -2.98 18.20
C TYR A 19 -13.98 -2.08 17.63
N THR A 20 -13.61 -0.83 17.38
CA THR A 20 -14.47 0.14 16.68
C THR A 20 -14.49 -0.17 15.18
N PHE A 21 -15.53 0.25 14.47
CA PHE A 21 -15.62 0.11 13.01
C PHE A 21 -14.36 0.63 12.29
N HIS A 22 -13.83 1.78 12.69
CA HIS A 22 -12.58 2.33 12.13
C HIS A 22 -11.37 1.41 12.31
N LYS A 23 -11.22 0.76 13.49
CA LYS A 23 -10.12 -0.20 13.73
C LYS A 23 -10.29 -1.45 12.87
N SER A 24 -11.52 -1.93 12.73
CA SER A 24 -11.83 -3.07 11.86
C SER A 24 -11.54 -2.76 10.39
N LEU A 25 -11.91 -1.56 9.92
CA LEU A 25 -11.64 -1.12 8.55
C LEU A 25 -10.14 -0.94 8.28
N SER A 26 -9.42 -0.35 9.24
CA SER A 26 -7.96 -0.22 9.16
C SER A 26 -7.28 -1.59 9.11
N LEU A 27 -7.73 -2.57 9.90
CA LEU A 27 -7.16 -3.92 9.85
C LEU A 27 -7.45 -4.59 8.50
N ALA A 28 -8.66 -4.46 7.96
CA ALA A 28 -9.01 -5.00 6.66
C ALA A 28 -8.15 -4.38 5.53
N ALA A 29 -7.98 -3.05 5.54
CA ALA A 29 -7.13 -2.34 4.58
C ALA A 29 -5.66 -2.80 4.69
N ASN A 30 -5.14 -2.91 5.91
CA ASN A 30 -3.79 -3.44 6.14
C ASN A 30 -3.63 -4.87 5.65
N GLY A 31 -4.63 -5.73 5.88
CA GLY A 31 -4.63 -7.10 5.34
C GLY A 31 -4.62 -7.14 3.81
N LEU A 32 -5.43 -6.30 3.17
CA LEU A 32 -5.51 -6.22 1.70
C LEU A 32 -4.16 -5.80 1.08
N VAL A 33 -3.48 -4.84 1.71
CA VAL A 33 -2.20 -4.32 1.25
C VAL A 33 -1.04 -5.27 1.60
N SER A 34 -1.03 -5.87 2.79
CA SER A 34 0.10 -6.67 3.27
C SER A 34 0.22 -8.03 2.62
N PHE A 35 -0.88 -8.63 2.15
CA PHE A 35 -0.87 -9.94 1.51
C PHE A 35 -0.91 -9.90 -0.03
N SER A 36 -0.88 -8.71 -0.65
CA SER A 36 -1.11 -8.63 -2.09
C SER A 36 -0.44 -7.46 -2.82
N ARG A 37 -0.03 -7.71 -4.07
CA ARG A 37 0.49 -6.71 -5.03
C ARG A 37 -0.62 -5.86 -5.68
N ILE A 38 -1.85 -5.94 -5.15
CA ILE A 38 -3.04 -5.29 -5.68
C ILE A 38 -2.91 -3.76 -5.74
N PRO A 39 -2.49 -3.04 -4.68
CA PRO A 39 -2.43 -1.57 -4.74
C PRO A 39 -1.43 -1.08 -5.79
N LEU A 40 -0.28 -1.76 -5.91
CA LEU A 40 0.72 -1.45 -6.92
C LEU A 40 0.17 -1.66 -8.35
N ARG A 41 -0.53 -2.77 -8.62
CA ARG A 41 -1.16 -3.00 -9.92
C ARG A 41 -2.29 -2.02 -10.22
N LEU A 42 -3.09 -1.66 -9.21
CA LEU A 42 -4.16 -0.67 -9.35
C LEU A 42 -3.61 0.68 -9.77
N SER A 43 -2.51 1.12 -9.14
CA SER A 43 -1.77 2.32 -9.54
C SER A 43 -1.37 2.29 -11.02
N THR A 44 -0.82 1.17 -11.48
CA THR A 44 -0.42 0.99 -12.89
C THR A 44 -1.61 1.10 -13.84
N TYR A 45 -2.75 0.48 -13.50
CA TYR A 45 -3.95 0.55 -14.34
C TYR A 45 -4.56 1.94 -14.38
N ILE A 46 -4.60 2.65 -13.25
CA ILE A 46 -5.05 4.05 -13.19
C ILE A 46 -4.14 4.95 -14.04
N GLY A 47 -2.82 4.75 -13.92
CA GLY A 47 -1.83 5.46 -14.74
C GLY A 47 -2.01 5.22 -16.23
N LEU A 48 -2.23 3.97 -16.64
CA LEU A 48 -2.48 3.61 -18.04
C LEU A 48 -3.78 4.24 -18.57
N LEU A 49 -4.87 4.18 -17.80
CA LEU A 49 -6.14 4.79 -18.17
C LEU A 49 -5.99 6.30 -18.32
N ALA A 50 -5.31 6.96 -17.39
CA ALA A 50 -5.06 8.38 -17.45
C ALA A 50 -4.20 8.78 -18.66
N ALA A 51 -3.18 7.98 -18.99
CA ALA A 51 -2.36 8.19 -20.18
C ALA A 51 -3.21 8.10 -21.47
N LEU A 52 -4.12 7.12 -21.55
CA LEU A 52 -5.06 6.99 -22.67
C LEU A 52 -5.96 8.23 -22.80
N VAL A 53 -6.54 8.69 -21.68
CA VAL A 53 -7.38 9.91 -21.68
C VAL A 53 -6.57 11.15 -22.08
N ALA A 54 -5.33 11.28 -21.60
CA ALA A 54 -4.46 12.39 -21.95
C ALA A 54 -4.15 12.41 -23.46
N VAL A 55 -3.89 11.24 -24.06
CA VAL A 55 -3.66 11.11 -25.51
C VAL A 55 -4.92 11.49 -26.31
N LEU A 56 -6.10 11.03 -25.89
CA LEU A 56 -7.37 11.41 -26.54
C LEU A 56 -7.65 12.92 -26.45
N MET A 57 -7.42 13.51 -25.28
CA MET A 57 -7.55 14.95 -25.07
C MET A 57 -6.56 15.74 -25.94
N ALA A 58 -5.30 15.29 -26.05
CA ALA A 58 -4.32 15.91 -26.91
C ALA A 58 -4.72 15.87 -28.40
N MET A 59 -5.24 14.73 -28.88
CA MET A 59 -5.77 14.63 -30.25
C MET A 59 -6.97 15.55 -30.48
N LEU A 60 -7.88 15.65 -29.51
CA LEU A 60 -9.05 16.54 -29.61
C LEU A 60 -8.64 18.02 -29.66
N VAL A 61 -7.69 18.43 -28.82
CA VAL A 61 -7.12 19.78 -28.85
C VAL A 61 -6.44 20.07 -30.19
N LEU A 62 -5.67 19.11 -30.72
CA LEU A 62 -5.01 19.24 -32.02
C LEU A 62 -6.04 19.38 -33.16
N TYR A 63 -7.10 18.56 -33.14
CA TYR A 63 -8.19 18.63 -34.11
C TYR A 63 -8.87 20.00 -34.10
N TRP A 64 -9.24 20.52 -32.92
CA TRP A 64 -9.83 21.86 -32.80
C TRP A 64 -8.88 22.96 -33.25
N ARG A 65 -7.58 22.82 -32.99
CA ARG A 65 -6.58 23.78 -33.45
C ARG A 65 -6.52 23.87 -34.98
N ILE A 66 -6.73 22.75 -35.70
CA ILE A 66 -6.72 22.70 -37.17
C ILE A 66 -8.04 23.23 -37.75
N VAL A 67 -9.18 22.87 -37.18
CA VAL A 67 -10.52 23.20 -37.73
C VAL A 67 -11.00 24.60 -37.35
N ALA A 68 -10.64 25.11 -36.17
CA ALA A 68 -11.09 26.41 -35.67
C ALA A 68 -9.95 27.22 -35.02
N PRO A 69 -9.09 27.89 -35.81
CA PRO A 69 -7.92 28.60 -35.31
C PRO A 69 -8.23 29.85 -34.48
N SER A 70 -9.46 30.36 -34.54
CA SER A 70 -9.87 31.71 -34.09
C SER A 70 -10.26 31.82 -32.61
N SER A 71 -10.23 30.75 -31.81
CA SER A 71 -10.49 30.80 -30.36
C SER A 71 -9.21 30.60 -29.52
N PRO A 72 -8.59 31.66 -28.99
CA PRO A 72 -7.35 31.55 -28.22
C PRO A 72 -7.55 31.11 -26.77
N LEU A 73 -8.72 31.40 -26.17
CA LEU A 73 -8.95 31.19 -24.73
C LEU A 73 -9.24 29.73 -24.37
N THR A 74 -9.83 28.95 -25.29
CA THR A 74 -10.24 27.57 -24.99
C THR A 74 -9.03 26.62 -24.86
N GLY A 75 -7.96 26.84 -25.64
CA GLY A 75 -6.79 25.96 -25.65
C GLY A 75 -6.01 25.94 -24.32
N PHE A 76 -5.88 27.08 -23.66
CA PHE A 76 -5.16 27.18 -22.38
C PHE A 76 -5.87 26.41 -21.27
N ALA A 77 -7.19 26.50 -21.18
CA ALA A 77 -7.96 25.79 -20.15
C ALA A 77 -7.82 24.26 -20.30
N THR A 78 -7.91 23.74 -21.52
CA THR A 78 -7.78 22.30 -21.77
C THR A 78 -6.37 21.77 -21.48
N ILE A 79 -5.33 22.54 -21.83
CA ILE A 79 -3.93 22.18 -21.52
C ILE A 79 -3.70 22.17 -20.01
N MET A 80 -4.19 23.17 -19.29
CA MET A 80 -4.05 23.23 -17.82
C MET A 80 -4.74 22.05 -17.14
N ILE A 81 -5.97 21.73 -17.54
CA ILE A 81 -6.71 20.57 -17.02
C ILE A 81 -5.93 19.27 -17.28
N ALA A 82 -5.37 19.10 -18.48
CA ALA A 82 -4.57 17.91 -18.83
C ALA A 82 -3.31 17.78 -17.97
N ILE A 83 -2.58 18.88 -17.74
CA ILE A 83 -1.38 18.90 -16.89
C ILE A 83 -1.73 18.57 -15.44
N PHE A 84 -2.76 19.21 -14.87
CA PHE A 84 -3.20 18.92 -13.49
C PHE A 84 -3.69 17.48 -13.33
N PHE A 85 -4.42 16.96 -14.31
CA PHE A 85 -4.88 15.58 -14.31
C PHE A 85 -3.70 14.59 -14.33
N LEU A 86 -2.73 14.80 -15.23
CA LEU A 86 -1.54 13.97 -15.31
C LEU A 86 -0.71 14.06 -14.02
N GLY A 87 -0.54 15.27 -13.47
CA GLY A 87 0.16 15.51 -12.22
C GLY A 87 -0.50 14.82 -11.01
N ALA A 88 -1.83 14.87 -10.91
CA ALA A 88 -2.57 14.18 -9.85
C ALA A 88 -2.35 12.65 -9.92
N VAL A 89 -2.42 12.07 -11.12
CA VAL A 89 -2.20 10.63 -11.33
C VAL A 89 -0.76 10.23 -11.02
N GLN A 90 0.22 11.05 -11.41
CA GLN A 90 1.63 10.81 -11.09
C GLN A 90 1.87 10.84 -9.57
N LEU A 91 1.31 11.81 -8.85
CA LEU A 91 1.43 11.90 -7.39
C LEU A 91 0.82 10.69 -6.67
N VAL A 92 -0.36 10.23 -7.10
CA VAL A 92 -0.97 8.99 -6.60
C VAL A 92 -0.06 7.80 -6.86
N SER A 93 0.51 7.72 -8.06
CA SER A 93 1.39 6.63 -8.45
C SER A 93 2.65 6.57 -7.60
N ILE A 94 3.26 7.72 -7.36
CA ILE A 94 4.45 7.87 -6.50
C ILE A 94 4.10 7.55 -5.04
N GLY A 95 2.94 7.97 -4.54
CA GLY A 95 2.50 7.64 -3.18
C GLY A 95 2.42 6.13 -2.94
N ILE A 96 1.79 5.39 -3.86
CA ILE A 96 1.69 3.92 -3.79
C ILE A 96 3.07 3.26 -3.91
N LEU A 97 3.92 3.76 -4.81
CA LEU A 97 5.30 3.28 -4.95
C LEU A 97 6.10 3.51 -3.66
N GLY A 98 5.98 4.69 -3.04
CA GLY A 98 6.64 5.05 -1.79
C GLY A 98 6.25 4.16 -0.63
N GLU A 99 4.96 3.80 -0.50
CA GLU A 99 4.51 2.84 0.50
C GLU A 99 5.16 1.46 0.29
N TYR A 100 5.26 1.01 -0.97
CA TYR A 100 5.90 -0.27 -1.30
C TYR A 100 7.40 -0.27 -1.01
N VAL A 101 8.10 0.80 -1.40
CA VAL A 101 9.54 0.98 -1.12
C VAL A 101 9.79 1.06 0.38
N GLY A 102 8.93 1.73 1.15
CA GLY A 102 9.01 1.78 2.61
C GLY A 102 8.89 0.38 3.25
N ARG A 103 7.97 -0.46 2.76
CA ARG A 103 7.83 -1.86 3.23
C ARG A 103 9.08 -2.68 2.90
N ILE A 104 9.60 -2.56 1.68
CA ILE A 104 10.86 -3.23 1.30
C ILE A 104 12.00 -2.77 2.21
N TYR A 105 12.08 -1.47 2.50
CA TYR A 105 13.10 -0.90 3.37
C TYR A 105 13.03 -1.47 4.80
N GLU A 106 11.84 -1.61 5.38
CA GLU A 106 11.68 -2.21 6.70
C GLU A 106 12.02 -3.72 6.69
N GLU A 107 11.71 -4.45 5.62
CA GLU A 107 12.08 -5.86 5.45
C GLU A 107 13.61 -6.05 5.40
N ILE A 108 14.32 -5.25 4.60
CA ILE A 108 15.79 -5.33 4.48
C ILE A 108 16.53 -4.83 5.73
N LYS A 109 15.88 -4.02 6.57
CA LYS A 109 16.46 -3.46 7.80
C LYS A 109 16.82 -4.54 8.82
N GLY A 110 16.20 -5.72 8.73
CA GLY A 110 16.50 -6.88 9.57
C GLY A 110 16.38 -6.61 11.07
N ARG A 111 15.50 -5.69 11.49
CA ARG A 111 15.37 -5.32 12.91
C ARG A 111 14.80 -6.52 13.69
N PRO A 112 15.50 -7.03 14.72
CA PRO A 112 14.98 -8.12 15.53
C PRO A 112 13.69 -7.67 16.21
N LEU A 113 12.66 -8.52 16.17
CA LEU A 113 11.31 -8.22 16.67
C LEU A 113 11.32 -7.86 18.17
N TYR A 114 12.28 -8.40 18.91
CA TYR A 114 12.53 -8.12 20.31
C TYR A 114 14.01 -8.31 20.63
N ILE A 115 14.48 -7.61 21.65
CA ILE A 115 15.80 -7.81 22.25
C ILE A 115 15.54 -8.41 23.63
N LEU A 116 16.11 -9.59 23.90
CA LEU A 116 16.03 -10.22 25.21
C LEU A 116 16.99 -9.51 26.16
N SER A 117 16.49 -9.00 27.29
CA SER A 117 17.31 -8.39 28.33
C SER A 117 17.86 -9.41 29.31
N GLU A 118 17.07 -10.43 29.66
CA GLU A 118 17.43 -11.49 30.60
C GLU A 118 16.59 -12.73 30.32
N VAL A 119 17.18 -13.92 30.45
CA VAL A 119 16.52 -15.21 30.21
C VAL A 119 16.72 -16.07 31.47
N GLY A 120 15.63 -16.37 32.19
CA GLY A 120 15.65 -17.20 33.39
C GLY A 120 14.92 -18.52 33.18
N GLY A 121 15.50 -19.63 33.64
CA GLY A 121 14.83 -20.94 33.68
C GLY A 121 14.74 -21.71 32.35
N LEU A 122 15.37 -21.22 31.28
CA LEU A 122 15.52 -21.94 30.02
C LEU A 122 16.92 -22.58 30.00
N ASN A 123 17.00 -23.91 30.12
CA ASN A 123 18.25 -24.64 29.93
C ASN A 123 18.62 -24.57 28.45
N ASP A 124 19.79 -24.02 28.16
CA ASP A 124 20.28 -23.75 26.81
C ASP A 124 20.78 -25.05 26.12
N GLU A 125 19.88 -26.01 25.89
CA GLU A 125 20.21 -27.33 25.33
C GLU A 125 20.57 -27.28 23.82
N GLY A 126 20.56 -26.10 23.20
CA GLY A 126 20.74 -25.93 21.74
C GLY A 126 22.06 -25.31 21.29
N SER A 127 22.89 -24.77 22.19
CA SER A 127 24.02 -23.90 21.79
C SER A 127 25.27 -24.67 21.30
N ASN A 128 25.42 -25.98 21.60
CA ASN A 128 26.70 -26.70 21.41
C ASN A 128 26.78 -27.69 20.23
N LYS A 129 26.19 -27.41 19.05
CA LYS A 129 26.31 -28.31 17.87
C LYS A 129 26.98 -27.72 16.62
N ARG A 130 27.53 -26.50 16.65
CA ARG A 130 28.14 -25.88 15.45
C ARG A 130 29.66 -25.70 15.45
N THR A 131 30.37 -26.13 16.49
CA THR A 131 31.85 -25.98 16.57
C THR A 131 32.65 -27.27 16.44
N SER A 132 32.01 -28.45 16.24
CA SER A 132 32.71 -29.75 16.20
C SER A 132 32.79 -30.41 14.81
N ASN A 133 32.71 -29.64 13.71
CA ASN A 133 32.90 -30.21 12.38
C ASN A 133 33.78 -29.35 11.45
N SER A 134 34.96 -28.94 11.94
CA SER A 134 36.10 -28.63 11.07
C SER A 134 37.34 -29.32 11.65
N GLY A 135 37.60 -30.54 11.20
CA GLY A 135 38.69 -31.35 11.71
C GLY A 135 38.76 -32.73 11.07
N VAL A 136 38.72 -32.78 9.74
CA VAL A 136 39.45 -33.75 8.90
C VAL A 136 39.84 -33.04 7.60
#